data_AF-A0A947G154-F1
#
_entry.id   AF-A0A947G154-F1
#
_cell.length_a   1.000
_cell.length_b   1.000
_cell.length_c   1.000
_cell.angle_alpha   90.00
_cell.angle_beta   90.00
_cell.angle_gamma   90.00
#
_symmetry.space_group_name_H-M   'P 1'
#
loop_
_entity.id
_entity.type
_entity.pdbx_description
1 polymer ?
#
loop_
_entity_poly.entity_id
_entity_poly.type
_entity_poly.pdbx_seq_one_letter_code
_entity_poly.pdbx_strand_id
1 'polypeptide(L)'
;MKITTLTDEDILAEVRYQSSQASGSEFAADELVADRTNALKAYLGKPIGNEIDGNSTVQSLDVADMVDAMLSQIMPIFSSDDIVQFEPMGEEDEEQARTESGFCNYVIMERNNGFILLETLLKDALLSKNATAKVRVDITETVEKERYKGLSDEELFQVIQPTKPNQEVDFTKFDQEAGDVNLKRITTKRKLIVEAVAPENFAITSEHSSQYLGDCTYCRERLYRTKSDLIEEGYDASVVMNLPVTTSDTKADSIERDQIADEQNFFNTSPSMQIVELEEHYIRIDQDGDGVAELHKVITCENTLLANE
;
A
#
# COMPACT_ATOMS: atom_id res chain seq x y z
N MET A 1 -35.58 15.28 1.47
CA MET A 1 -35.67 13.81 1.45
C MET A 1 -34.60 13.37 2.44
N LYS A 2 -34.95 12.72 3.56
CA LYS A 2 -33.89 12.27 4.49
C LYS A 2 -33.17 11.14 3.77
N ILE A 3 -31.93 11.37 3.38
CA ILE A 3 -31.06 10.34 2.85
C ILE A 3 -30.83 9.37 4.03
N THR A 4 -31.00 8.07 3.77
CA THR A 4 -30.88 7.04 4.80
C THR A 4 -29.39 6.78 5.01
N THR A 5 -28.96 6.67 6.27
CA THR A 5 -27.60 6.24 6.61
C THR A 5 -27.28 4.90 5.95
N LEU A 6 -26.12 4.78 5.32
CA LEU A 6 -25.68 3.55 4.66
C LEU A 6 -25.24 2.51 5.70
N THR A 7 -25.68 1.26 5.52
CA THR A 7 -25.20 0.12 6.32
C THR A 7 -23.94 -0.49 5.70
N ASP A 8 -23.22 -1.32 6.46
CA ASP A 8 -22.03 -2.03 5.94
C ASP A 8 -22.36 -2.89 4.69
N GLU A 9 -23.57 -3.44 4.61
CA GLU A 9 -24.05 -4.19 3.44
C GLU A 9 -24.24 -3.27 2.22
N ASP A 10 -24.77 -2.06 2.42
CA ASP A 10 -24.94 -1.07 1.36
C ASP A 10 -23.58 -0.57 0.86
N ILE A 11 -22.64 -0.31 1.76
CA ILE A 11 -21.28 0.13 1.43
C ILE A 11 -20.56 -0.96 0.63
N LEU A 12 -20.65 -2.22 1.08
CA LEU A 12 -20.07 -3.35 0.36
C LEU A 12 -20.65 -3.50 -1.05
N ALA A 13 -21.96 -3.30 -1.21
CA ALA A 13 -22.62 -3.33 -2.51
C ALA A 13 -22.15 -2.20 -3.44
N GLU A 14 -22.07 -0.97 -2.92
CA GLU A 14 -21.63 0.21 -3.67
C GLU A 14 -20.17 0.09 -4.10
N VAL A 15 -19.29 -0.29 -3.18
CA VAL A 15 -17.86 -0.49 -3.45
C VAL A 15 -17.65 -1.52 -4.56
N ARG A 16 -18.38 -2.64 -4.55
CA ARG A 16 -18.29 -3.63 -5.62
C ARG A 16 -18.81 -3.11 -6.94
N TYR A 17 -19.90 -2.35 -6.93
CA TYR A 17 -20.43 -1.74 -8.12
C TYR A 17 -19.37 -0.83 -8.77
N GLN A 18 -18.79 0.10 -8.00
CA GLN A 18 -17.73 0.99 -8.48
C GLN A 18 -16.49 0.22 -8.93
N SER A 19 -16.09 -0.81 -8.19
CA SER A 19 -14.99 -1.71 -8.53
C SER A 19 -15.15 -2.36 -9.91
N SER A 20 -16.37 -2.82 -10.24
CA SER A 20 -16.68 -3.43 -11.53
C SER A 20 -16.65 -2.44 -12.71
N GLN A 21 -16.88 -1.15 -12.45
CA GLN A 21 -16.91 -0.10 -13.48
C GLN A 21 -15.55 0.62 -13.64
N ALA A 22 -14.65 0.49 -12.66
CA ALA A 22 -13.37 1.16 -12.66
C ALA A 22 -12.44 0.66 -13.77
N SER A 23 -11.78 1.58 -14.47
CA SER A 23 -10.73 1.30 -15.44
C SER A 23 -9.50 0.69 -14.76
N GLY A 24 -8.93 -0.35 -15.36
CA GLY A 24 -7.87 -1.16 -14.75
C GLY A 24 -8.41 -2.29 -13.85
N SER A 25 -9.72 -2.42 -13.68
CA SER A 25 -10.32 -3.64 -13.14
C SER A 25 -10.21 -4.78 -14.17
N GLU A 26 -10.20 -6.02 -13.67
CA GLU A 26 -10.20 -7.24 -14.50
C GLU A 26 -11.41 -7.30 -15.46
N PHE A 27 -12.48 -6.53 -15.16
CA PHE A 27 -13.75 -6.58 -15.86
C PHE A 27 -13.99 -5.41 -16.84
N ALA A 28 -13.32 -4.27 -16.69
CA ALA A 28 -13.59 -3.06 -17.48
C ALA A 28 -12.48 -2.69 -18.48
N ALA A 29 -11.41 -3.49 -18.61
CA ALA A 29 -10.18 -3.06 -19.25
C ALA A 29 -9.57 -4.06 -20.25
N ASP A 30 -10.37 -4.73 -21.09
CA ASP A 30 -9.84 -5.66 -22.11
C ASP A 30 -8.77 -5.01 -23.01
N GLU A 31 -8.96 -3.74 -23.42
CA GLU A 31 -7.99 -3.04 -24.28
C GLU A 31 -6.74 -2.59 -23.52
N LEU A 32 -6.90 -2.02 -22.32
CA LEU A 32 -5.78 -1.51 -21.53
C LEU A 32 -4.92 -2.62 -20.93
N VAL A 33 -5.54 -3.72 -20.48
CA VAL A 33 -4.83 -4.92 -20.04
C VAL A 33 -4.11 -5.53 -21.24
N ALA A 34 -4.75 -5.71 -22.39
CA ALA A 34 -4.09 -6.24 -23.59
C ALA A 34 -2.89 -5.37 -24.03
N ASP A 35 -3.03 -4.04 -24.02
CA ASP A 35 -1.96 -3.10 -24.32
C ASP A 35 -0.77 -3.28 -23.36
N ARG A 36 -1.04 -3.37 -22.05
CA ARG A 36 -0.01 -3.59 -21.02
C ARG A 36 0.66 -4.95 -21.17
N THR A 37 -0.12 -6.01 -21.36
CA THR A 37 0.38 -7.37 -21.61
C THR A 37 1.29 -7.40 -22.84
N ASN A 38 0.90 -6.75 -23.94
CA ASN A 38 1.72 -6.70 -25.16
C ASN A 38 2.99 -5.87 -24.97
N ALA A 39 2.92 -4.74 -24.26
CA ALA A 39 4.09 -3.93 -23.92
C ALA A 39 5.09 -4.70 -23.07
N LEU A 40 4.61 -5.44 -22.06
CA LEU A 40 5.44 -6.32 -21.22
C LEU A 40 6.06 -7.45 -22.03
N LYS A 41 5.29 -8.10 -22.91
CA LYS A 41 5.82 -9.14 -23.81
C LYS A 41 6.92 -8.61 -24.72
N ALA A 42 6.70 -7.44 -25.34
CA ALA A 42 7.70 -6.80 -26.19
C ALA A 42 8.97 -6.40 -25.41
N TYR A 43 8.82 -5.88 -24.19
CA TYR A 43 9.94 -5.56 -23.31
C TYR A 43 10.74 -6.81 -22.90
N LEU A 44 10.06 -7.93 -22.63
CA LEU A 44 10.70 -9.18 -22.23
C LEU A 44 11.16 -10.07 -23.39
N GLY A 45 10.92 -9.65 -24.64
CA GLY A 45 11.20 -10.46 -25.84
C GLY A 45 10.36 -11.75 -25.90
N LYS A 46 9.17 -11.75 -25.29
CA LYS A 46 8.22 -12.88 -25.32
C LYS A 46 7.37 -12.85 -26.60
N PRO A 47 6.92 -14.01 -27.09
CA PRO A 47 6.00 -14.09 -28.23
C PRO A 47 4.71 -13.29 -28.00
N ILE A 48 4.32 -12.48 -28.99
CA ILE A 48 3.13 -11.61 -28.93
C ILE A 48 1.88 -12.33 -29.47
N GLY A 49 2.05 -13.51 -30.10
CA GLY A 49 0.94 -14.34 -30.59
C GLY A 49 0.55 -14.07 -32.04
N ASN A 50 1.37 -13.31 -32.77
CA ASN A 50 1.21 -13.05 -34.20
C ASN A 50 2.23 -13.82 -35.06
N GLU A 51 2.94 -14.79 -34.46
CA GLU A 51 3.95 -15.60 -35.13
C GLU A 51 3.31 -16.53 -36.17
N ILE A 52 3.98 -16.67 -37.32
CA ILE A 52 3.54 -17.56 -38.40
C ILE A 52 4.38 -18.83 -38.34
N ASP A 53 3.72 -19.98 -38.37
CA ASP A 53 4.38 -21.28 -38.39
C ASP A 53 5.35 -21.39 -39.58
N GLY A 54 6.59 -21.79 -39.31
CA GLY A 54 7.68 -21.85 -40.29
C GLY A 54 8.51 -20.57 -40.45
N ASN A 55 8.13 -19.44 -39.83
CA ASN A 55 8.96 -18.23 -39.75
C ASN A 55 9.80 -18.20 -38.46
N SER A 56 10.77 -17.28 -38.40
CA SER A 56 11.55 -17.05 -37.19
C SER A 56 10.66 -16.53 -36.05
N THR A 57 10.84 -17.10 -34.86
CA THR A 57 10.14 -16.71 -33.63
C THR A 57 10.96 -15.77 -32.75
N VAL A 58 12.10 -15.28 -33.25
CA VAL A 58 12.96 -14.34 -32.50
C VAL A 58 12.25 -13.01 -32.38
N GLN A 59 12.13 -12.52 -31.16
CA GLN A 59 11.53 -11.22 -30.85
C GLN A 59 12.63 -10.16 -30.75
N SER A 60 12.34 -8.96 -31.25
CA SER A 60 13.24 -7.81 -31.08
C SER A 60 13.16 -7.29 -29.65
N LEU A 61 14.30 -6.84 -29.11
CA LEU A 61 14.40 -6.18 -27.80
C LEU A 61 14.48 -4.65 -27.92
N ASP A 62 14.18 -4.09 -29.10
CA ASP A 62 14.22 -2.64 -29.33
C ASP A 62 13.38 -1.84 -28.31
N VAL A 63 12.25 -2.41 -27.86
CA VAL A 63 11.41 -1.79 -26.82
C VAL A 63 12.14 -1.73 -25.48
N ALA A 64 12.83 -2.81 -25.09
CA ALA A 64 13.62 -2.84 -23.86
C ALA A 64 14.78 -1.84 -23.92
N ASP A 65 15.53 -1.88 -25.02
CA ASP A 65 16.67 -0.98 -25.23
C ASP A 65 16.25 0.49 -25.18
N MET A 66 15.12 0.84 -25.79
CA MET A 66 14.60 2.22 -25.77
C MET A 66 14.10 2.65 -24.40
N VAL A 67 13.37 1.78 -23.68
CA VAL A 67 12.88 2.08 -22.33
C VAL A 67 14.06 2.28 -21.37
N ASP A 68 15.03 1.37 -21.39
CA ASP A 68 16.20 1.44 -20.51
C ASP A 68 17.12 2.63 -20.87
N ALA A 69 17.21 2.98 -22.16
CA ALA A 69 17.92 4.19 -22.61
C ALA A 69 17.22 5.48 -22.15
N MET A 70 15.89 5.53 -22.13
CA MET A 70 15.13 6.68 -21.60
C MET A 70 15.28 6.77 -20.08
N LEU A 71 15.16 5.66 -19.36
CA LEU A 71 15.40 5.61 -17.91
C LEU A 71 16.79 6.13 -17.58
N SER A 72 17.82 5.67 -18.29
CA SER A 72 19.21 6.12 -18.08
C SER A 72 19.41 7.62 -18.32
N GLN A 73 18.59 8.25 -19.17
CA GLN A 73 18.63 9.69 -19.41
C GLN A 73 17.90 10.49 -18.32
N ILE A 74 16.82 9.95 -17.77
CA ILE A 74 15.95 10.63 -16.81
C ILE A 74 16.47 10.46 -15.37
N MET A 75 16.88 9.25 -14.98
CA MET A 75 17.30 8.91 -13.61
C MET A 75 18.39 9.80 -13.01
N PRO A 76 19.39 10.32 -13.76
CA PRO A 76 20.38 11.23 -13.22
C PRO A 76 19.79 12.52 -12.62
N ILE A 77 18.63 12.97 -13.11
CA ILE A 77 17.93 14.16 -12.57
C ILE A 77 17.47 13.91 -11.13
N PHE A 78 17.12 12.67 -10.81
CA PHE A 78 16.61 12.25 -9.49
C PHE A 78 17.71 11.70 -8.57
N SER A 79 18.98 11.79 -8.99
CA SER A 79 20.13 11.37 -8.18
C SER A 79 20.65 12.50 -7.26
N SER A 80 20.08 13.70 -7.35
CA SER A 80 20.37 14.79 -6.41
C SER A 80 19.60 14.62 -5.11
N ASP A 81 20.18 15.10 -4.01
CA ASP A 81 19.55 15.05 -2.69
C ASP A 81 18.38 16.05 -2.54
N ASP A 82 18.31 17.08 -3.39
CA ASP A 82 17.29 18.13 -3.35
C ASP A 82 16.21 17.91 -4.43
N ILE A 83 15.31 16.94 -4.20
CA ILE A 83 14.21 16.63 -5.13
C ILE A 83 13.00 17.54 -4.87
N VAL A 84 12.74 17.84 -3.59
CA VAL A 84 11.63 18.66 -3.15
C VAL A 84 12.14 19.94 -2.50
N GLN A 85 11.58 21.08 -2.90
CA GLN A 85 11.86 22.38 -2.30
C GLN A 85 10.55 23.11 -2.00
N PHE A 86 10.36 23.49 -0.75
CA PHE A 86 9.28 24.37 -0.33
C PHE A 86 9.72 25.83 -0.52
N GLU A 87 8.88 26.64 -1.16
CA GLU A 87 9.11 28.07 -1.32
C GLU A 87 8.59 28.83 -0.09
N PRO A 88 9.43 29.64 0.58
CA PRO A 88 9.00 30.43 1.72
C PRO A 88 8.05 31.55 1.27
N MET A 89 7.02 31.85 2.07
CA MET A 89 6.09 32.96 1.78
C MET A 89 6.60 34.32 2.30
N GLY A 90 7.57 34.32 3.21
CA GLY A 90 8.24 35.52 3.75
C GLY A 90 9.57 35.19 4.43
N GLU A 91 10.30 36.23 4.85
CA GLU A 91 11.64 36.08 5.48
C GLU A 91 11.62 35.23 6.76
N GLU A 92 10.50 35.22 7.50
CA GLU A 92 10.33 34.44 8.73
C GLU A 92 10.22 32.93 8.46
N ASP A 93 9.83 32.53 7.25
CA ASP A 93 9.57 31.13 6.87
C ASP A 93 10.79 30.47 6.20
N GLU A 94 11.87 31.20 5.90
CA GLU A 94 13.03 30.67 5.17
C GLU A 94 13.68 29.47 5.87
N GLU A 95 13.90 29.57 7.19
CA GLU A 95 14.48 28.47 7.96
C GLU A 95 13.54 27.27 8.02
N GLN A 96 12.23 27.52 8.21
CA GLN A 96 11.23 26.46 8.27
C GLN A 96 11.11 25.74 6.93
N ALA A 97 11.00 26.47 5.82
CA ALA A 97 10.93 25.91 4.47
C ALA A 97 12.16 25.05 4.14
N ARG A 98 13.35 25.49 4.57
CA ARG A 98 14.59 24.69 4.43
C ARG A 98 14.52 23.40 5.25
N THR A 99 14.06 23.47 6.50
CA THR A 99 13.92 22.29 7.36
C THR A 99 12.89 21.30 6.82
N GLU A 100 11.73 21.78 6.36
CA GLU A 100 10.68 20.97 5.76
C GLU A 100 11.16 20.30 4.47
N SER A 101 11.85 21.03 3.60
CA SER A 101 12.44 20.50 2.36
C SER A 101 13.43 19.38 2.69
N GLY A 102 14.37 19.64 3.60
CA GLY A 102 15.37 18.66 4.02
C GLY A 102 14.75 17.41 4.65
N PHE A 103 13.68 17.58 5.44
CA PHE A 103 12.96 16.44 6.03
C PHE A 103 12.25 15.60 4.97
N CYS A 104 11.55 16.22 4.03
CA CYS A 104 10.88 15.50 2.94
C CYS A 104 11.88 14.73 2.06
N ASN A 105 12.98 15.36 1.68
CA ASN A 105 14.04 14.68 0.92
C ASN A 105 14.63 13.50 1.69
N TYR A 106 14.93 13.67 2.99
CA TYR A 106 15.40 12.58 3.85
C TYR A 106 14.39 11.42 3.94
N VAL A 107 13.10 11.71 4.09
CA VAL A 107 12.06 10.67 4.17
C VAL A 107 11.93 9.90 2.86
N ILE A 108 11.95 10.59 1.71
CA ILE A 108 11.80 9.95 0.40
C ILE A 108 13.07 9.19 0.03
N MET A 109 14.22 9.86 0.03
CA MET A 109 15.48 9.30 -0.47
C MET A 109 16.08 8.26 0.48
N GLU A 110 16.27 8.62 1.75
CA GLU A 110 16.99 7.76 2.70
C GLU A 110 16.07 6.69 3.33
N ARG A 111 14.87 7.07 3.77
CA ARG A 111 13.98 6.13 4.50
C ARG A 111 13.15 5.20 3.62
N ASN A 112 12.86 5.62 2.39
CA ASN A 112 12.04 4.88 1.44
C ASN A 112 12.81 4.44 0.19
N ASN A 113 14.14 4.59 0.19
CA ASN A 113 14.99 4.23 -0.94
C ASN A 113 14.49 4.89 -2.24
N GLY A 114 14.37 6.22 -2.19
CA GLY A 114 13.68 7.03 -3.19
C GLY A 114 14.20 6.84 -4.61
N PHE A 115 15.49 6.54 -4.78
CA PHE A 115 16.06 6.25 -6.10
C PHE A 115 15.39 5.02 -6.75
N ILE A 116 15.28 3.90 -6.01
CA ILE A 116 14.64 2.67 -6.51
C ILE A 116 13.14 2.90 -6.72
N LEU A 117 12.50 3.63 -5.80
CA LEU A 117 11.08 3.99 -5.92
C LEU A 117 10.81 4.77 -7.23
N LEU A 118 11.60 5.83 -7.49
CA LEU A 118 11.44 6.66 -8.67
C LEU A 118 11.79 5.89 -9.95
N GLU A 119 12.83 5.05 -9.93
CA GLU A 119 13.17 4.16 -11.05
C GLU A 119 11.98 3.24 -11.39
N THR A 120 11.38 2.62 -10.37
CA THR A 120 10.23 1.72 -10.51
C THR A 120 9.04 2.47 -11.11
N LEU A 121 8.70 3.63 -10.57
CA LEU A 121 7.58 4.45 -11.06
C LEU A 121 7.80 4.95 -12.48
N LEU A 122 9.02 5.39 -12.83
CA LEU A 122 9.33 5.85 -14.19
C LEU A 122 9.29 4.71 -15.18
N LYS A 123 9.79 3.53 -14.80
CA LYS A 123 9.74 2.33 -15.64
C LYS A 123 8.29 1.90 -15.88
N ASP A 124 7.47 1.90 -14.83
CA ASP A 124 6.04 1.61 -14.94
C ASP A 124 5.31 2.64 -15.81
N ALA A 125 5.65 3.92 -15.71
CA ALA A 125 5.05 4.96 -16.55
C ALA A 125 5.42 4.78 -18.04
N LEU A 126 6.68 4.44 -18.33
CA LEU A 126 7.16 4.21 -19.70
C LEU A 126 6.56 2.94 -20.33
N LEU A 127 6.35 1.88 -19.54
CA LEU A 127 5.83 0.60 -20.04
C LEU A 127 4.30 0.52 -20.02
N SER A 128 3.68 0.93 -18.92
CA SER A 128 2.26 0.72 -18.62
C SER A 128 1.40 1.98 -18.78
N LYS A 129 1.98 3.04 -19.38
CA LYS A 129 1.41 4.39 -19.61
C LYS A 129 1.15 5.21 -18.34
N ASN A 130 0.95 4.57 -17.19
CA ASN A 130 0.70 5.19 -15.89
C ASN A 130 1.52 4.50 -14.80
N ALA A 131 1.85 5.25 -13.75
CA ALA A 131 2.44 4.74 -12.52
C ALA A 131 1.78 5.41 -11.31
N THR A 132 1.64 4.67 -10.22
CA THR A 132 0.96 5.14 -9.00
C THR A 132 1.87 4.92 -7.81
N ALA A 133 1.99 5.92 -6.94
CA ALA A 133 2.70 5.82 -5.67
C ALA A 133 1.71 5.97 -4.52
N LYS A 134 1.80 5.09 -3.53
CA LYS A 134 1.01 5.15 -2.31
C LYS A 134 1.87 5.67 -1.18
N VAL A 135 1.34 6.67 -0.47
CA VAL A 135 1.95 7.21 0.74
C VAL A 135 1.10 6.78 1.93
N ARG A 136 1.69 6.08 2.89
CA ARG A 136 1.01 5.65 4.11
C ARG A 136 1.87 5.88 5.35
N VAL A 137 1.24 6.02 6.50
CA VAL A 137 1.92 6.03 7.80
C VAL A 137 1.83 4.63 8.37
N ASP A 138 2.96 3.95 8.45
CA ASP A 138 3.08 2.66 9.11
C ASP A 138 3.26 2.88 10.61
N ILE A 139 2.34 2.35 11.40
CA ILE A 139 2.33 2.46 12.86
C ILE A 139 2.66 1.09 13.41
N THR A 140 3.86 0.92 13.94
CA THR A 140 4.28 -0.32 14.57
C THR A 140 4.34 -0.15 16.09
N GLU A 141 3.62 -1.00 16.81
CA GLU A 141 3.66 -1.04 18.27
C GLU A 141 4.48 -2.23 18.75
N THR A 142 5.55 -1.95 19.51
CA THR A 142 6.34 -3.01 20.15
C THR A 142 5.97 -3.12 21.62
N VAL A 143 5.50 -4.30 22.04
CA VAL A 143 5.08 -4.57 23.42
C VAL A 143 6.16 -5.36 24.18
N GLU A 144 6.83 -4.71 25.13
CA GLU A 144 7.79 -5.33 26.04
C GLU A 144 7.09 -5.64 27.38
N LYS A 145 7.08 -6.90 27.82
CA LYS A 145 6.46 -7.32 29.08
C LYS A 145 7.53 -7.52 30.15
N GLU A 146 7.44 -6.77 31.25
CA GLU A 146 8.41 -6.83 32.34
C GLU A 146 7.72 -7.22 33.65
N ARG A 147 8.43 -8.00 34.47
CA ARG A 147 7.97 -8.43 35.79
C ARG A 147 9.07 -8.22 36.81
N TYR A 148 8.77 -7.43 37.83
CA TYR A 148 9.68 -7.13 38.92
C TYR A 148 9.03 -7.52 40.25
N LYS A 149 9.85 -7.93 41.21
CA LYS A 149 9.43 -8.36 42.54
C LYS A 149 10.37 -7.83 43.60
N GLY A 150 9.82 -7.43 44.75
CA GLY A 150 10.59 -6.95 45.90
C GLY A 150 11.44 -5.72 45.61
N LEU A 151 10.95 -4.81 44.76
CA LEU A 151 11.59 -3.51 44.52
C LEU A 151 11.43 -2.60 45.74
N SER A 152 12.44 -1.76 46.01
CA SER A 152 12.28 -0.63 46.92
C SER A 152 11.37 0.46 46.31
N ASP A 153 10.83 1.35 47.15
CA ASP A 153 9.94 2.44 46.69
C ASP A 153 10.58 3.33 45.61
N GLU A 154 11.89 3.58 45.71
CA GLU A 154 12.64 4.36 44.73
C GLU A 154 12.80 3.63 43.40
N GLU A 155 13.13 2.33 43.45
CA GLU A 155 13.26 1.50 42.24
C GLU A 155 11.91 1.29 41.56
N LEU A 156 10.83 1.15 42.34
CA LEU A 156 9.47 1.06 41.83
C LEU A 156 9.12 2.31 41.04
N PHE A 157 9.43 3.50 41.57
CA PHE A 157 9.17 4.77 40.89
C PHE A 157 9.99 4.96 39.60
N GLN A 158 11.19 4.40 39.53
CA GLN A 158 11.99 4.40 38.29
C GLN A 158 11.42 3.45 37.25
N VAL A 159 11.01 2.25 37.67
CA VAL A 159 10.50 1.21 36.78
C VAL A 159 9.16 1.60 36.14
N ILE A 160 8.32 2.39 36.80
CA ILE A 160 7.03 2.81 36.22
C ILE A 160 7.16 3.92 35.16
N GLN A 161 8.32 4.58 35.04
CA GLN A 161 8.51 5.65 34.06
C GLN A 161 8.80 5.08 32.66
N PRO A 162 8.40 5.78 31.58
CA PRO A 162 8.77 5.41 30.22
C PRO A 162 10.28 5.55 30.02
N THR A 163 10.89 4.56 29.39
CA THR A 163 12.35 4.52 29.12
C THR A 163 12.71 5.01 27.72
N LYS A 164 11.73 5.09 26.81
CA LYS A 164 11.89 5.51 25.41
C LYS A 164 10.87 6.61 25.08
N PRO A 165 11.14 7.52 24.11
CA PRO A 165 10.13 8.45 23.60
C PRO A 165 8.98 7.69 22.93
N ASN A 166 7.75 8.23 23.01
CA ASN A 166 6.51 7.60 22.51
C ASN A 166 6.25 6.20 23.10
N GLN A 167 6.58 6.02 24.37
CA GLN A 167 6.34 4.77 25.09
C GLN A 167 5.26 4.97 26.14
N GLU A 168 4.21 4.17 26.06
CA GLU A 168 3.17 4.07 27.08
C GLU A 168 3.48 2.91 28.02
N VAL A 169 3.17 3.07 29.30
CA VAL A 169 3.37 2.05 30.34
C VAL A 169 2.02 1.67 30.91
N ASP A 170 1.62 0.42 30.71
CA ASP A 170 0.38 -0.15 31.22
C ASP A 170 0.66 -1.16 32.34
N PHE A 171 -0.17 -1.15 33.39
CA PHE A 171 0.03 -1.95 34.59
C PHE A 171 -0.99 -3.09 34.65
N THR A 172 -0.50 -4.33 34.66
CA THR A 172 -1.36 -5.52 34.86
C THR A 172 -1.40 -5.96 36.32
N LYS A 173 -0.36 -5.66 37.10
CA LYS A 173 -0.32 -5.84 38.55
C LYS A 173 0.58 -4.76 39.14
N PHE A 174 0.10 -4.06 40.15
CA PHE A 174 0.87 -3.09 40.91
C PHE A 174 0.58 -3.30 42.39
N ASP A 175 1.57 -3.80 43.14
CA ASP A 175 1.49 -4.05 44.57
C ASP A 175 2.64 -3.30 45.24
N GLN A 176 2.29 -2.15 45.80
CA GLN A 176 3.24 -1.23 46.41
C GLN A 176 3.81 -1.76 47.73
N GLU A 177 3.06 -2.57 48.49
CA GLU A 177 3.53 -3.11 49.77
C GLU A 177 4.54 -4.26 49.57
N ALA A 178 4.33 -5.09 48.54
CA ALA A 178 5.23 -6.18 48.20
C ALA A 178 6.38 -5.78 47.25
N GLY A 179 6.35 -4.57 46.68
CA GLY A 179 7.30 -4.12 45.65
C GLY A 179 7.18 -4.94 44.36
N ASP A 180 5.99 -5.45 44.06
CA ASP A 180 5.68 -6.33 42.93
C ASP A 180 5.03 -5.53 41.81
N VAL A 181 5.62 -5.50 40.61
CA VAL A 181 5.02 -4.84 39.43
C VAL A 181 5.11 -5.72 38.19
N ASN A 182 3.97 -5.89 37.51
CA ASN A 182 3.89 -6.44 36.17
C ASN A 182 3.42 -5.33 35.24
N LEU A 183 4.29 -4.88 34.37
CA LEU A 183 4.01 -3.80 33.42
C LEU A 183 4.22 -4.26 31.98
N LYS A 184 3.50 -3.60 31.08
CA LYS A 184 3.70 -3.68 29.64
C LYS A 184 4.17 -2.31 29.18
N ARG A 185 5.26 -2.26 28.42
CA ARG A 185 5.70 -1.05 27.72
C ARG A 185 5.31 -1.17 26.27
N ILE A 186 4.51 -0.23 25.79
CA ILE A 186 4.08 -0.16 24.39
C ILE A 186 4.86 0.99 23.77
N THR A 187 5.78 0.68 22.86
CA THR A 187 6.54 1.70 22.15
C THR A 187 5.98 1.84 20.74
N THR A 188 5.40 3.01 20.43
CA THR A 188 4.79 3.27 19.12
C THR A 188 5.78 3.99 18.22
N LYS A 189 6.09 3.37 17.07
CA LYS A 189 6.92 3.96 16.02
C LYS A 189 6.05 4.27 14.82
N ARG A 190 6.18 5.49 14.30
CA ARG A 190 5.54 5.91 13.04
C ARG A 190 6.59 6.07 11.97
N LYS A 191 6.36 5.44 10.82
CA LYS A 191 7.22 5.57 9.64
C LYS A 191 6.36 5.98 8.45
N LEU A 192 6.73 7.08 7.79
CA LEU A 192 6.17 7.40 6.48
C LEU A 192 6.75 6.42 5.47
N ILE A 193 5.87 5.68 4.81
CA ILE A 193 6.19 4.72 3.77
C ILE A 193 5.68 5.25 2.44
N VAL A 194 6.53 5.20 1.43
CA VAL A 194 6.16 5.48 0.04
C VAL A 194 6.48 4.25 -0.80
N GLU A 195 5.45 3.67 -1.40
CA GLU A 195 5.54 2.42 -2.16
C GLU A 195 5.00 2.63 -3.57
N ALA A 196 5.65 2.03 -4.56
CA ALA A 196 5.12 1.96 -5.92
C ALA A 196 4.01 0.91 -5.96
N VAL A 197 2.85 1.29 -6.47
CA VAL A 197 1.73 0.38 -6.70
C VAL A 197 1.82 -0.13 -8.13
N ALA A 198 1.87 -1.46 -8.27
CA ALA A 198 1.90 -2.08 -9.59
C ALA A 198 0.68 -1.62 -10.43
N PRO A 199 0.87 -1.15 -11.67
CA PRO A 199 -0.20 -0.63 -12.52
C PRO A 199 -1.41 -1.56 -12.67
N GLU A 200 -1.19 -2.87 -12.70
CA GLU A 200 -2.19 -3.93 -12.76
C GLU A 200 -3.02 -4.08 -11.47
N ASN A 201 -2.49 -3.63 -10.33
CA ASN A 201 -3.16 -3.70 -9.04
C ASN A 201 -3.98 -2.45 -8.74
N PHE A 202 -3.73 -1.34 -9.44
CA PHE A 202 -4.48 -0.11 -9.26
C PHE A 202 -5.61 0.03 -10.28
N ALA A 203 -6.81 0.39 -9.82
CA ALA A 203 -7.93 0.75 -10.68
C ALA A 203 -8.56 2.08 -10.24
N ILE A 204 -9.05 2.84 -11.20
CA ILE A 204 -9.64 4.16 -10.99
C ILE A 204 -10.92 4.29 -11.79
N THR A 205 -11.88 5.06 -11.28
CA THR A 205 -13.11 5.38 -12.03
C THR A 205 -12.80 5.97 -13.40
N SER A 206 -13.54 5.51 -14.42
CA SER A 206 -13.37 5.93 -15.81
C SER A 206 -13.76 7.39 -16.06
N GLU A 207 -14.56 7.96 -15.16
CA GLU A 207 -14.98 9.36 -15.22
C GLU A 207 -13.87 10.32 -14.75
N HIS A 208 -12.84 9.82 -14.06
CA HIS A 208 -11.75 10.65 -13.58
C HIS A 208 -10.76 10.96 -14.71
N SER A 209 -10.59 12.24 -15.00
CA SER A 209 -9.72 12.72 -16.09
C SER A 209 -8.49 13.50 -15.62
N SER A 210 -8.31 13.65 -14.31
CA SER A 210 -7.18 14.38 -13.72
C SER A 210 -6.01 13.44 -13.44
N GLN A 211 -4.79 14.00 -13.37
CA GLN A 211 -3.62 13.29 -12.84
C GLN A 211 -3.57 13.34 -11.31
N TYR A 212 -4.34 14.25 -10.70
CA TYR A 212 -4.42 14.42 -9.25
C TYR A 212 -5.65 13.70 -8.72
N LEU A 213 -5.45 12.78 -7.78
CA LEU A 213 -6.53 11.96 -7.22
C LEU A 213 -7.38 12.67 -6.15
N GLY A 214 -7.12 13.94 -5.82
CA GLY A 214 -7.79 14.64 -4.71
C GLY A 214 -9.31 14.81 -4.88
N ASP A 215 -9.79 14.88 -6.12
CA ASP A 215 -11.19 14.93 -6.50
C ASP A 215 -11.69 13.61 -7.12
N CYS A 216 -10.89 12.55 -7.07
CA CYS A 216 -11.30 11.22 -7.53
C CYS A 216 -12.48 10.72 -6.67
N THR A 217 -13.53 10.22 -7.34
CA THR A 217 -14.71 9.67 -6.67
C THR A 217 -14.50 8.23 -6.23
N TYR A 218 -13.67 7.48 -6.97
CA TYR A 218 -13.35 6.11 -6.66
C TYR A 218 -12.01 5.65 -7.24
N CYS A 219 -11.16 5.08 -6.40
CA CYS A 219 -10.05 4.24 -6.82
C CYS A 219 -9.88 3.06 -5.87
N ARG A 220 -9.15 2.02 -6.32
CA ARG A 220 -8.83 0.85 -5.51
C ARG A 220 -7.43 0.36 -5.80
N GLU A 221 -6.86 -0.30 -4.81
CA GLU A 221 -5.65 -1.10 -4.92
C GLU A 221 -5.96 -2.55 -4.54
N ARG A 222 -5.50 -3.49 -5.36
CA ARG A 222 -5.47 -4.92 -5.06
C ARG A 222 -4.14 -5.25 -4.38
N LEU A 223 -4.19 -5.97 -3.26
CA LEU A 223 -3.00 -6.36 -2.50
C LEU A 223 -3.12 -7.79 -1.95
N TYR A 224 -1.97 -8.43 -1.79
CA TYR A 224 -1.83 -9.75 -1.19
C TYR A 224 -1.23 -9.63 0.21
N ARG A 225 -1.87 -10.29 1.19
CA ARG A 225 -1.41 -10.31 2.59
C ARG A 225 -1.54 -11.71 3.16
N THR A 226 -0.68 -12.06 4.12
CA THR A 226 -0.88 -13.31 4.87
C THR A 226 -1.94 -13.10 5.94
N LYS A 227 -2.63 -14.18 6.33
CA LYS A 227 -3.55 -14.15 7.48
C LYS A 227 -2.86 -13.69 8.77
N SER A 228 -1.57 -14.01 8.94
CA SER A 228 -0.76 -13.55 10.07
C SER A 228 -0.62 -12.03 10.08
N ASP A 229 -0.27 -11.43 8.93
CA ASP A 229 -0.08 -9.99 8.82
C ASP A 229 -1.37 -9.25 9.18
N LEU A 230 -2.53 -9.73 8.71
CA LEU A 230 -3.82 -9.12 9.04
C LEU A 230 -4.15 -9.21 10.54
N ILE A 231 -3.83 -10.33 11.18
CA ILE A 231 -4.02 -10.46 12.63
C ILE A 231 -3.08 -9.50 13.39
N GLU A 232 -1.85 -9.33 12.90
CA GLU A 232 -0.89 -8.37 13.48
C GLU A 232 -1.31 -6.92 13.25
N GLU A 233 -1.93 -6.61 12.11
CA GLU A 233 -2.55 -5.30 11.81
C GLU A 233 -3.78 -5.02 12.69
N GLY A 234 -4.29 -6.03 13.41
CA GLY A 234 -5.34 -5.88 14.42
C GLY A 234 -6.72 -6.36 13.99
N TYR A 235 -6.85 -6.98 12.81
CA TYR A 235 -8.11 -7.59 12.39
C TYR A 235 -8.48 -8.79 13.25
N ASP A 236 -9.79 -9.03 13.43
CA ASP A 236 -10.27 -10.14 14.25
C ASP A 236 -9.83 -11.49 13.67
N ALA A 237 -9.11 -12.26 14.49
CA ALA A 237 -8.53 -13.53 14.05
C ALA A 237 -9.58 -14.56 13.60
N SER A 238 -10.80 -14.53 14.16
CA SER A 238 -11.87 -15.44 13.76
C SER A 238 -12.43 -15.09 12.37
N VAL A 239 -12.52 -13.79 12.05
CA VAL A 239 -12.89 -13.32 10.71
C VAL A 239 -11.79 -13.65 9.71
N VAL A 240 -10.55 -13.26 9.99
CA VAL A 240 -9.39 -13.46 9.09
C VAL A 240 -9.17 -14.93 8.74
N MET A 241 -9.28 -15.83 9.73
CA MET A 241 -9.08 -17.26 9.48
C MET A 241 -10.11 -17.87 8.52
N ASN A 242 -11.32 -17.28 8.45
CA ASN A 242 -12.38 -17.71 7.56
C ASN A 242 -12.35 -17.04 6.17
N LEU A 243 -11.43 -16.09 5.94
CA LEU A 243 -11.30 -15.45 4.64
C LEU A 243 -10.90 -16.45 3.54
N PRO A 244 -11.41 -16.26 2.31
CA PRO A 244 -11.04 -17.04 1.15
C PRO A 244 -9.54 -16.91 0.89
N VAL A 245 -8.91 -18.04 0.58
CA VAL A 245 -7.46 -18.11 0.33
C VAL A 245 -7.23 -17.99 -1.17
N THR A 246 -6.29 -17.14 -1.55
CA THR A 246 -5.85 -17.00 -2.93
C THR A 246 -4.61 -17.86 -3.15
N THR A 247 -4.65 -18.74 -4.15
CA THR A 247 -3.57 -19.68 -4.43
C THR A 247 -2.67 -19.23 -5.59
N SER A 248 -3.12 -18.27 -6.40
CA SER A 248 -2.38 -17.74 -7.53
C SER A 248 -2.92 -16.38 -7.96
N ASP A 249 -2.08 -15.55 -8.58
CA ASP A 249 -2.53 -14.38 -9.33
C ASP A 249 -3.02 -14.79 -10.72
N THR A 250 -4.17 -14.27 -11.14
CA THR A 250 -4.82 -14.61 -12.40
C THR A 250 -4.75 -13.50 -13.45
N LYS A 251 -4.21 -12.32 -13.11
CA LYS A 251 -4.16 -11.19 -14.05
C LYS A 251 -3.08 -11.37 -15.10
N ALA A 252 -3.47 -11.26 -16.38
CA ALA A 252 -2.57 -11.50 -17.51
C ALA A 252 -1.34 -10.59 -17.54
N ASP A 253 -1.49 -9.30 -17.25
CA ASP A 253 -0.38 -8.34 -17.18
C ASP A 253 0.53 -8.58 -15.96
N SER A 254 -0.02 -8.94 -14.80
CA SER A 254 0.77 -9.41 -13.65
C SER A 254 1.60 -10.65 -14.01
N ILE A 255 0.97 -11.61 -14.69
CA ILE A 255 1.63 -12.86 -15.13
C ILE A 255 2.78 -12.58 -16.08
N GLU A 256 2.60 -11.64 -17.02
CA GLU A 256 3.66 -11.31 -17.96
C GLU A 256 4.81 -10.54 -17.33
N ARG A 257 4.54 -9.67 -16.36
CA ARG A 257 5.56 -8.93 -15.62
C ARG A 257 6.48 -9.86 -14.85
N ASP A 258 5.93 -10.94 -14.31
CA ASP A 258 6.72 -11.96 -13.64
C ASP A 258 7.56 -12.77 -14.65
N GLN A 259 8.85 -12.86 -14.37
CA GLN A 259 9.82 -13.56 -15.23
C GLN A 259 10.02 -15.01 -14.82
N ILE A 260 9.53 -15.42 -13.64
CA ILE A 260 9.73 -16.76 -13.09
C ILE A 260 8.43 -17.56 -13.18
N ALA A 261 8.34 -18.45 -14.18
CA ALA A 261 7.12 -19.18 -14.53
C ALA A 261 6.53 -20.09 -13.41
N ASP A 262 7.30 -20.41 -12.36
CA ASP A 262 6.91 -21.34 -11.28
C ASP A 262 6.55 -20.65 -9.94
N GLU A 263 6.70 -19.32 -9.81
CA GLU A 263 6.60 -18.61 -8.52
C GLU A 263 5.22 -18.00 -8.18
N GLN A 264 4.24 -18.08 -9.08
CA GLN A 264 2.89 -17.53 -8.84
C GLN A 264 2.01 -18.40 -7.94
N ASN A 265 2.54 -19.51 -7.45
CA ASN A 265 1.83 -20.43 -6.58
C ASN A 265 1.98 -19.99 -5.12
N PHE A 266 0.95 -19.37 -4.56
CA PHE A 266 0.86 -18.98 -3.16
C PHE A 266 0.57 -20.15 -2.21
N PHE A 267 0.84 -21.39 -2.64
CA PHE A 267 0.53 -22.57 -1.85
C PHE A 267 1.32 -22.58 -0.55
N ASN A 268 0.59 -22.42 0.55
CA ASN A 268 1.12 -22.57 1.89
C ASN A 268 0.28 -23.56 2.69
N THR A 269 0.95 -24.51 3.34
CA THR A 269 0.30 -25.51 4.18
C THR A 269 -0.01 -24.97 5.58
N SER A 270 0.68 -23.91 6.03
CA SER A 270 0.39 -23.26 7.30
C SER A 270 -0.79 -22.28 7.17
N PRO A 271 -1.89 -22.45 7.92
CA PRO A 271 -3.04 -21.56 7.85
C PRO A 271 -2.72 -20.09 8.08
N SER A 272 -1.75 -19.77 8.95
CA SER A 272 -1.35 -18.38 9.22
C SER A 272 -0.62 -17.71 8.05
N MET A 273 0.07 -18.50 7.23
CA MET A 273 0.85 -18.01 6.10
C MET A 273 0.09 -18.13 4.77
N GLN A 274 -1.19 -18.55 4.83
CA GLN A 274 -2.05 -18.52 3.66
C GLN A 274 -2.28 -17.07 3.24
N ILE A 275 -2.17 -16.84 1.94
CA ILE A 275 -2.36 -15.53 1.33
C ILE A 275 -3.85 -15.31 1.06
N VAL A 276 -4.31 -14.10 1.34
CA VAL A 276 -5.63 -13.61 0.97
C VAL A 276 -5.47 -12.41 0.06
N GLU A 277 -6.32 -12.33 -0.95
CA GLU A 277 -6.44 -11.14 -1.80
C GLU A 277 -7.39 -10.15 -1.14
N LEU A 278 -6.91 -8.92 -0.99
CA LEU A 278 -7.66 -7.80 -0.45
C LEU A 278 -7.78 -6.70 -1.49
N GLU A 279 -8.87 -5.97 -1.39
CA GLU A 279 -9.08 -4.73 -2.13
C GLU A 279 -9.21 -3.60 -1.13
N GLU A 280 -8.30 -2.62 -1.23
CA GLU A 280 -8.36 -1.37 -0.51
C GLU A 280 -8.97 -0.31 -1.42
N HIS A 281 -10.17 0.14 -1.05
CA HIS A 281 -10.98 1.05 -1.80
C HIS A 281 -10.96 2.44 -1.16
N TYR A 282 -10.87 3.45 -2.00
CA TYR A 282 -11.05 4.85 -1.65
C TYR A 282 -12.27 5.35 -2.40
N ILE A 283 -13.37 5.56 -1.68
CA ILE A 283 -14.66 5.88 -2.27
C ILE A 283 -15.26 7.12 -1.61
N ARG A 284 -15.86 8.01 -2.39
CA ARG A 284 -16.63 9.13 -1.86
C ARG A 284 -18.10 8.73 -1.71
N ILE A 285 -18.58 8.62 -0.48
CA ILE A 285 -19.96 8.26 -0.16
C ILE A 285 -20.51 9.16 0.96
N ASP A 286 -21.82 9.38 0.93
CA ASP A 286 -22.56 10.05 2.00
C ASP A 286 -23.08 8.95 2.95
N GLN A 287 -22.25 8.56 3.93
CA GLN A 287 -22.59 7.48 4.85
C GLN A 287 -23.61 7.90 5.91
N ASP A 288 -23.58 9.15 6.37
CA ASP A 288 -24.42 9.65 7.46
C ASP A 288 -25.76 10.27 6.97
N GLY A 289 -25.91 10.44 5.66
CA GLY A 289 -27.13 10.91 5.01
C GLY A 289 -27.30 12.43 5.10
N ASP A 290 -26.22 13.18 5.26
CA ASP A 290 -26.23 14.64 5.37
C ASP A 290 -26.25 15.36 4.00
N GLY A 291 -26.03 14.62 2.90
CA GLY A 291 -25.99 15.09 1.53
C GLY A 291 -24.58 15.46 1.03
N VAL A 292 -23.53 15.24 1.83
CA VAL A 292 -22.14 15.51 1.51
C VAL A 292 -21.37 14.18 1.48
N ALA A 293 -20.77 13.88 0.32
CA ALA A 293 -19.94 12.68 0.19
C ALA A 293 -18.56 12.90 0.81
N GLU A 294 -18.22 12.08 1.79
CA GLU A 294 -16.92 12.03 2.45
C GLU A 294 -16.07 10.91 1.85
N LEU A 295 -14.75 11.05 1.96
CA LEU A 295 -13.83 10.02 1.48
C LEU A 295 -13.71 8.93 2.55
N HIS A 296 -14.12 7.72 2.20
CA HIS A 296 -13.98 6.53 3.02
C HIS A 296 -12.89 5.62 2.48
N LYS A 297 -12.11 5.04 3.40
CA LYS A 297 -11.22 3.92 3.13
C LYS A 297 -11.92 2.63 3.54
N VAL A 298 -12.26 1.80 2.56
CA VAL A 298 -12.94 0.52 2.78
C VAL A 298 -12.00 -0.62 2.39
N ILE A 299 -11.86 -1.62 3.25
CA ILE A 299 -11.07 -2.82 2.95
C ILE A 299 -12.00 -4.01 2.85
N THR A 300 -11.92 -4.71 1.72
CA THR A 300 -12.75 -5.89 1.46
C THR A 300 -11.89 -7.09 1.08
N CYS A 301 -12.43 -8.28 1.34
CA CYS A 301 -11.93 -9.55 0.85
C CYS A 301 -13.11 -10.31 0.24
N GLU A 302 -13.19 -10.30 -1.09
CA GLU A 302 -14.34 -10.79 -1.87
C GLU A 302 -15.69 -10.30 -1.31
N ASN A 303 -16.35 -11.18 -0.53
CA ASN A 303 -17.67 -10.96 0.01
C ASN A 303 -17.70 -10.40 1.43
N THR A 304 -16.54 -10.10 2.00
CA THR A 304 -16.39 -9.72 3.40
C THR A 304 -15.85 -8.30 3.50
N LEU A 305 -16.55 -7.45 4.24
CA LEU A 305 -16.06 -6.13 4.65
C LEU A 305 -15.19 -6.31 5.90
N LEU A 306 -13.94 -5.86 5.85
CA LEU A 306 -12.97 -5.98 6.95
C LEU A 306 -12.84 -4.69 7.74
N ALA A 307 -12.83 -3.55 7.06
CA ALA A 307 -12.78 -2.22 7.69
C ALA A 307 -13.48 -1.18 6.82
N ASN A 308 -13.98 -0.15 7.47
CA ASN A 308 -14.49 1.09 6.89
C ASN A 308 -14.06 2.23 7.81
N GLU A 309 -13.19 3.10 7.30
CA GLU A 309 -12.58 4.24 8.01
C GLU A 309 -12.84 5.56 7.29
#